data_AF-A0A3G8WLP6-F1
#
_entry.id   AF-A0A3G8WLP6-F1
#
_cell.length_a   1.000
_cell.length_b   1.000
_cell.length_c   1.000
_cell.angle_alpha   90.00
_cell.angle_beta   90.00
_cell.angle_gamma   90.00
#
_symmetry.space_group_name_H-M   'P 1'
#
loop_
_entity.id
_entity.type
_entity.pdbx_description
1 polymer ?
#
loop_
_entity_poly.entity_id
_entity_poly.type
_entity_poly.pdbx_seq_one_letter_code
_entity_poly.pdbx_strand_id
1 'polypeptide(L)'
;MKTFAKYQELRKSDKAILIKTHVEETAQEETFWLPLSKIELKGNSLSVDSEFWTDKLKEFQNPPEEESVVVESSAYDKGDKATKLIVEVLFNENAQKLFVWIPNSKIIDLEVGKDEEENKLYKVTVPKWAWESSYKDAISRQLDFWNKDEEKYFHKDFKLLSKVS
;
A
#
# COMPACT_ATOMS: atom_id res chain seq x y z
N MET A 1 -8.62 28.25 12.22
CA MET A 1 -7.34 27.55 12.01
C MET A 1 -7.11 26.66 13.22
N LYS A 2 -6.60 25.45 13.03
CA LYS A 2 -6.09 24.63 14.15
C LYS A 2 -4.63 24.95 14.37
N THR A 3 -4.19 25.07 15.61
CA THR A 3 -2.78 25.34 15.93
C THR A 3 -2.25 24.26 16.86
N PHE A 4 -1.13 23.66 16.47
CA PHE A 4 -0.37 22.72 17.28
C PHE A 4 0.82 23.45 17.90
N ALA A 5 0.83 23.58 19.23
CA ALA A 5 1.93 24.17 19.98
C ALA A 5 3.10 23.19 20.21
N LYS A 6 2.83 21.89 20.08
CA LYS A 6 3.82 20.81 20.15
C LYS A 6 3.52 19.85 19.00
N TYR A 7 4.53 19.53 18.20
CA TYR A 7 4.50 18.49 17.19
C TYR A 7 5.94 18.03 16.93
N GLN A 8 6.09 16.81 16.45
CA GLN A 8 7.37 16.28 15.98
C GLN A 8 7.33 16.19 14.46
N GLU A 9 8.26 16.85 13.78
CA GLU A 9 8.48 16.61 12.35
C GLU A 9 9.23 15.27 12.17
N LEU A 10 8.62 14.34 11.43
CA LEU A 10 9.22 13.03 11.14
C LEU A 10 9.89 13.01 9.76
N ARG A 11 9.27 13.68 8.78
CA ARG A 11 9.76 13.74 7.41
C ARG A 11 9.27 14.99 6.71
N LYS A 12 10.06 15.52 5.78
CA LYS A 12 9.69 16.65 4.94
C LYS A 12 9.98 16.36 3.47
N SER A 13 9.12 16.87 2.61
CA SER A 13 9.25 16.89 1.15
C SER A 13 9.03 18.32 0.65
N ASP A 14 9.26 18.55 -0.64
CA ASP A 14 9.04 19.86 -1.28
C ASP A 14 7.57 20.34 -1.22
N LYS A 15 6.63 19.42 -0.95
CA LYS A 15 5.19 19.71 -0.99
C LYS A 15 4.46 19.49 0.33
N ALA A 16 5.01 18.70 1.25
CA ALA A 16 4.34 18.31 2.48
C ALA A 16 5.32 17.95 3.61
N ILE A 17 4.85 18.06 4.85
CA ILE A 17 5.52 17.56 6.06
C ILE A 17 4.72 16.43 6.69
N LEU A 18 5.40 15.40 7.16
CA LEU A 18 4.85 14.35 8.00
C LEU A 18 5.14 14.73 9.45
N ILE A 19 4.08 14.90 10.22
CA ILE A 19 4.21 15.21 11.64
C ILE A 19 3.62 14.10 12.49
N LYS A 20 4.08 14.04 13.73
CA LYS A 20 3.43 13.32 14.82
C LYS A 20 3.01 14.32 15.89
N THR A 21 1.74 14.29 16.29
CA THR A 21 1.22 15.19 17.33
C THR A 21 0.01 14.59 18.04
N HIS A 22 -0.26 15.07 19.25
CA HIS A 22 -1.49 14.73 19.95
C HIS A 22 -2.67 15.52 19.36
N VAL A 23 -3.72 14.81 18.97
CA VAL A 23 -4.95 15.38 18.45
C VAL A 23 -6.02 15.31 19.54
N GLU A 24 -6.36 16.45 20.11
CA GLU A 24 -7.31 16.56 21.23
C GLU A 24 -8.69 15.99 20.87
N GLU A 25 -9.13 16.17 19.63
CA GLU A 25 -10.43 15.74 19.13
C GLU A 25 -10.58 14.21 19.04
N THR A 26 -9.48 13.46 18.94
CA THR A 26 -9.46 11.99 18.95
C THR A 26 -8.82 11.41 20.22
N ALA A 27 -8.24 12.26 21.07
CA ALA A 27 -7.45 11.90 22.24
C ALA A 27 -6.30 10.92 21.95
N GLN A 28 -5.76 10.93 20.73
CA GLN A 28 -4.71 10.01 20.27
C GLN A 28 -3.47 10.75 19.77
N GLU A 29 -2.33 10.06 19.76
CA GLU A 29 -1.17 10.50 19.00
C GLU A 29 -1.33 10.10 17.53
N GLU A 30 -1.47 11.09 16.66
CA GLU A 30 -1.67 10.87 15.23
C GLU A 30 -0.39 11.16 14.45
N THR A 31 -0.17 10.39 13.40
CA THR A 31 0.92 10.61 12.43
C THR A 31 0.35 10.83 11.05
N PHE A 32 0.51 12.02 10.49
CA PHE A 32 -0.14 12.38 9.23
C PHE A 32 0.60 13.45 8.44
N TRP A 33 0.36 13.43 7.13
CA TRP A 33 0.92 14.41 6.19
C TRP A 33 0.10 15.70 6.16
N LEU A 34 0.81 16.82 6.09
CA LEU A 34 0.27 18.16 5.94
C LEU A 34 0.90 18.84 4.73
N PRO A 35 0.09 19.28 3.74
CA PRO A 35 0.59 20.06 2.61
C PRO A 35 1.18 21.39 3.07
N LEU A 36 2.35 21.77 2.53
CA LEU A 36 3.00 23.05 2.85
C LEU A 36 2.11 24.25 2.47
N SER A 37 1.23 24.10 1.47
CA SER A 37 0.27 25.13 1.05
C SER A 37 -0.91 25.33 2.01
N LYS A 38 -1.11 24.42 2.98
CA LYS A 38 -2.23 24.42 3.93
C LYS A 38 -1.79 24.71 5.36
N ILE A 39 -0.52 25.04 5.55
CA ILE A 39 0.06 25.28 6.87
C ILE A 39 0.86 26.59 6.93
N GLU A 40 0.90 27.18 8.11
CA GLU A 40 1.82 28.25 8.48
C GLU A 40 2.70 27.79 9.64
N LEU A 41 4.02 27.92 9.46
CA LEU A 41 5.01 27.65 10.50
C LEU A 41 5.43 28.98 11.13
N LYS A 42 5.17 29.16 12.44
CA LYS A 42 5.60 30.35 13.20
C LYS A 42 6.38 29.92 14.44
N GLY A 43 7.70 29.83 14.30
CA GLY A 43 8.57 29.31 15.36
C GLY A 43 8.24 27.84 15.64
N ASN A 44 7.84 27.53 16.88
CA ASN A 44 7.48 26.18 17.30
C ASN A 44 5.98 25.85 17.12
N SER A 45 5.17 26.79 16.63
CA SER A 45 3.76 26.53 16.36
C SER A 45 3.52 26.20 14.90
N LEU A 46 2.60 25.27 14.67
CA LEU A 46 2.11 24.87 13.36
C LEU A 46 0.63 25.19 13.29
N SER A 47 0.26 26.14 12.43
CA SER A 47 -1.13 26.45 12.14
C SER A 47 -1.57 25.76 10.86
N VAL A 48 -2.74 25.14 10.89
CA VAL A 48 -3.36 24.41 9.77
C VAL A 48 -4.65 25.11 9.39
N ASP A 49 -4.85 25.25 8.07
CA ASP A 49 -6.09 25.73 7.47
C ASP A 49 -7.31 25.01 8.05
N SER A 50 -8.38 25.76 8.33
CA SER A 50 -9.55 25.23 9.05
C SER A 50 -10.34 24.22 8.23
N GLU A 51 -10.46 24.48 6.93
CA GLU A 51 -11.16 23.58 5.99
C GLU A 51 -10.42 22.26 5.91
N PHE A 52 -9.11 22.31 5.63
CA PHE A 52 -8.26 21.12 5.61
C PHE A 52 -8.30 20.35 6.93
N TRP A 53 -8.24 21.04 8.08
CA TRP A 53 -8.30 20.38 9.39
C TRP A 53 -9.63 19.68 9.64
N THR A 54 -10.74 20.30 9.23
CA THR A 54 -12.08 19.71 9.40
C THR A 54 -12.20 18.41 8.62
N ASP A 55 -11.69 18.38 7.39
CA ASP A 55 -11.70 17.16 6.58
C ASP A 55 -10.73 16.11 7.15
N LYS A 56 -9.56 16.54 7.65
CA LYS A 56 -8.62 15.64 8.30
C LYS A 56 -9.17 15.00 9.59
N LEU A 57 -9.92 15.77 10.39
CA LEU A 57 -10.61 15.24 11.57
C LEU A 57 -11.66 14.18 11.20
N LYS A 58 -12.42 14.40 10.12
CA LYS A 58 -13.36 13.39 9.62
C LYS A 58 -12.63 12.11 9.22
N GLU A 59 -11.46 12.20 8.59
CA GLU A 59 -10.62 11.04 8.28
C GLU A 59 -10.13 10.31 9.55
N PHE A 60 -9.83 11.01 10.64
CA PHE A 60 -9.43 10.33 11.88
C PHE A 60 -10.60 9.67 12.61
N GLN A 61 -11.77 10.33 12.62
CA GLN A 61 -12.96 9.81 13.30
C GLN A 61 -13.64 8.69 12.50
N ASN A 62 -13.59 8.79 11.17
CA ASN A 62 -14.08 7.80 10.23
C ASN A 62 -12.94 7.49 9.26
N PRO A 63 -11.96 6.67 9.67
CA PRO A 63 -10.92 6.22 8.76
C PRO A 63 -11.60 5.63 7.53
N PRO A 64 -11.25 6.09 6.31
CA PRO A 64 -11.85 5.54 5.11
C PRO A 64 -11.66 4.04 5.13
N GLU A 65 -12.74 3.30 4.87
CA GLU A 65 -12.68 1.85 4.75
C GLU A 65 -11.66 1.54 3.66
N GLU A 66 -10.54 0.95 4.06
CA GLU A 66 -9.43 0.70 3.15
C GLU A 66 -9.90 -0.36 2.15
N GLU A 67 -10.09 0.03 0.89
CA GLU A 67 -10.48 -0.91 -0.17
C GLU A 67 -9.55 -2.13 -0.10
N SER A 68 -10.14 -3.30 0.11
CA SER A 68 -9.43 -4.56 0.26
C SER A 68 -9.71 -5.44 -0.94
N VAL A 69 -8.73 -6.26 -1.31
CA VAL A 69 -8.86 -7.26 -2.37
C VAL A 69 -8.47 -8.63 -1.83
N VAL A 70 -9.12 -9.66 -2.36
CA VAL A 70 -8.78 -11.06 -2.12
C VAL A 70 -7.92 -11.54 -3.28
N VAL A 71 -6.68 -11.93 -2.99
CA VAL A 71 -5.74 -12.46 -3.97
C VAL A 71 -5.71 -13.98 -3.86
N GLU A 72 -6.03 -14.67 -4.94
CA GLU A 72 -5.87 -16.11 -5.05
C GLU A 72 -4.42 -16.47 -5.37
N SER A 73 -3.85 -17.39 -4.58
CA SER A 73 -2.47 -17.82 -4.71
C SER A 73 -2.31 -19.32 -4.52
N SER A 74 -1.43 -19.94 -5.32
CA SER A 74 -1.06 -21.35 -5.18
C SER A 74 -0.05 -21.60 -4.05
N ALA A 75 0.52 -20.54 -3.45
CA ALA A 75 1.43 -20.67 -2.33
C ALA A 75 1.31 -19.50 -1.35
N TYR A 76 1.46 -19.81 -0.08
CA TYR A 76 1.55 -18.85 1.01
C TYR A 76 2.80 -19.19 1.82
N ASP A 77 3.89 -18.46 1.57
CA ASP A 77 5.18 -18.67 2.23
C ASP A 77 5.52 -17.44 3.08
N LYS A 78 5.24 -17.55 4.38
CA LYS A 78 5.37 -16.46 5.36
C LYS A 78 6.82 -16.35 5.85
N GLY A 79 7.52 -15.31 5.44
CA GLY A 79 8.82 -14.94 6.00
C GLY A 79 8.69 -14.00 7.22
N ASP A 80 9.83 -13.51 7.71
CA ASP A 80 9.89 -12.65 8.91
C ASP A 80 9.15 -11.31 8.73
N LYS A 81 9.32 -10.68 7.56
CA LYS A 81 8.80 -9.33 7.28
C LYS A 81 7.71 -9.31 6.20
N ALA A 82 7.71 -10.28 5.31
CA ALA A 82 6.80 -10.35 4.18
C ALA A 82 6.45 -11.80 3.86
N THR A 83 5.25 -11.98 3.33
CA THR A 83 4.76 -13.25 2.80
C THR A 83 4.93 -13.23 1.29
N LYS A 84 5.49 -14.31 0.76
CA LYS A 84 5.53 -14.59 -0.67
C LYS A 84 4.24 -15.25 -1.10
N LEU A 85 3.59 -14.65 -2.08
CA LEU A 85 2.47 -15.19 -2.84
C LEU A 85 2.96 -15.55 -4.24
N ILE A 86 2.37 -16.60 -4.81
CA ILE A 86 2.56 -16.98 -6.21
C ILE A 86 1.27 -16.69 -6.97
N VAL A 87 1.36 -15.82 -7.97
CA VAL A 87 0.27 -15.54 -8.91
C VAL A 87 0.70 -15.88 -10.33
N GLU A 88 -0.25 -16.12 -11.20
CA GLU A 88 -0.01 -16.43 -12.61
C GLU A 88 -0.24 -15.21 -13.46
N VAL A 89 0.68 -14.97 -14.37
CA VAL A 89 0.63 -13.88 -15.34
C VAL A 89 0.92 -14.41 -16.73
N LEU A 90 0.24 -13.87 -17.73
CA LEU A 90 0.54 -14.08 -19.14
C LEU A 90 1.52 -13.00 -19.59
N PHE A 91 2.61 -13.41 -20.23
CA PHE A 91 3.62 -12.53 -20.83
C PHE A 91 4.19 -13.22 -22.07
N ASN A 92 4.28 -12.50 -23.19
CA ASN A 92 4.70 -13.07 -24.47
C ASN A 92 4.01 -14.41 -24.79
N GLU A 93 2.68 -14.44 -24.65
CA GLU A 93 1.82 -15.63 -24.90
C GLU A 93 2.07 -16.83 -23.97
N ASN A 94 2.99 -16.72 -23.02
CA ASN A 94 3.33 -17.78 -22.08
C ASN A 94 2.79 -17.47 -20.67
N ALA A 95 2.10 -18.44 -20.08
CA ALA A 95 1.71 -18.38 -18.68
C ALA A 95 2.92 -18.67 -17.80
N GLN A 96 3.15 -17.81 -16.81
CA GLN A 96 4.27 -17.92 -15.90
C GLN A 96 3.88 -17.54 -14.47
N LYS A 97 4.62 -18.11 -13.51
CA LYS A 97 4.44 -17.84 -12.09
C LYS A 97 5.25 -16.62 -11.68
N LEU A 98 4.57 -15.62 -11.16
CA LEU A 98 5.16 -14.41 -10.59
C LEU A 98 5.15 -14.48 -9.06
N PHE A 99 6.28 -14.11 -8.46
CA PHE A 99 6.42 -14.03 -7.01
C PHE A 99 6.15 -12.61 -6.53
N VAL A 100 5.09 -12.44 -5.73
CA VAL A 100 4.68 -11.16 -5.16
C VAL A 100 4.94 -11.20 -3.66
N TRP A 101 5.59 -10.17 -3.13
CA TRP A 101 5.95 -10.08 -1.71
C TRP A 101 5.07 -9.04 -1.03
N ILE A 102 4.19 -9.50 -0.13
CA ILE A 102 3.30 -8.64 0.64
C ILE A 102 3.85 -8.47 2.07
N PRO A 103 4.00 -7.25 2.60
CA PRO A 103 4.37 -7.06 4.00
C PRO A 103 3.40 -7.76 4.96
N ASN A 104 3.93 -8.48 5.96
CA ASN A 104 3.11 -9.24 6.91
C ASN A 104 2.07 -8.37 7.62
N SER A 105 2.41 -7.11 7.90
CA SER A 105 1.53 -6.13 8.55
C SER A 105 0.36 -5.65 7.68
N LYS A 106 0.30 -6.07 6.41
CA LYS A 106 -0.74 -5.72 5.45
C LYS A 106 -1.61 -6.91 5.05
N ILE A 107 -1.41 -8.07 5.66
CA ILE A 107 -2.31 -9.21 5.50
C ILE A 107 -3.44 -9.04 6.50
N ILE A 108 -4.66 -8.86 5.99
CA ILE A 108 -5.87 -8.68 6.78
C ILE A 108 -6.43 -10.04 7.18
N ASP A 109 -6.52 -10.96 6.22
CA ASP A 109 -7.07 -12.28 6.43
C ASP A 109 -6.46 -13.34 5.49
N LEU A 110 -6.60 -14.60 5.87
CA LEU A 110 -6.15 -15.76 5.11
C LEU A 110 -7.19 -16.88 5.20
N GLU A 111 -7.78 -17.22 4.07
CA GLU A 111 -8.58 -18.43 3.91
C GLU A 111 -7.80 -19.49 3.12
N VAL A 112 -7.93 -20.76 3.53
CA VAL A 112 -7.35 -21.89 2.82
C VAL A 112 -8.47 -22.72 2.24
N GLY A 113 -8.50 -22.80 0.92
CA GLY A 113 -9.44 -23.61 0.17
C GLY A 113 -8.74 -24.59 -0.76
N LYS A 114 -9.50 -25.06 -1.74
CA LYS A 114 -9.01 -25.83 -2.86
C LYS A 114 -9.49 -25.22 -4.17
N ASP A 115 -8.70 -25.38 -5.22
CA ASP A 115 -9.12 -25.05 -6.58
C ASP A 115 -9.97 -26.19 -7.20
N GLU A 116 -10.37 -26.03 -8.46
CA GLU A 116 -11.16 -27.02 -9.20
C GLU A 116 -10.42 -28.37 -9.39
N GLU A 117 -9.09 -28.36 -9.28
CA GLU A 117 -8.22 -29.53 -9.39
C GLU A 117 -7.86 -30.14 -8.03
N GLU A 118 -8.55 -29.73 -6.95
CA GLU A 118 -8.30 -30.14 -5.56
C GLU A 118 -6.91 -29.74 -5.01
N ASN A 119 -6.17 -28.88 -5.72
CA ASN A 119 -4.92 -28.33 -5.22
C ASN A 119 -5.19 -27.29 -4.15
N LYS A 120 -4.23 -27.14 -3.22
CA LYS A 120 -4.34 -26.17 -2.13
C LYS A 120 -4.32 -24.75 -2.70
N LEU A 121 -5.37 -23.98 -2.40
CA LEU A 121 -5.52 -22.58 -2.81
C LEU A 121 -5.55 -21.68 -1.58
N TYR A 122 -4.81 -20.59 -1.62
CA TYR A 122 -4.79 -19.58 -0.57
C TYR A 122 -5.50 -18.33 -1.07
N LYS A 123 -6.47 -17.83 -0.29
CA LYS A 123 -7.15 -16.56 -0.53
C LYS A 123 -6.67 -15.57 0.51
N VAL A 124 -5.93 -14.57 0.08
CA VAL A 124 -5.26 -13.62 0.97
C VAL A 124 -5.91 -12.26 0.82
N THR A 125 -6.49 -11.76 1.91
CA THR A 125 -7.12 -10.44 1.93
C THR A 125 -6.09 -9.39 2.32
N VAL A 126 -5.94 -8.37 1.48
CA VAL A 126 -4.95 -7.29 1.65
C VAL A 126 -5.54 -5.95 1.20
N PRO A 127 -5.02 -4.81 1.69
CA PRO A 127 -5.34 -3.51 1.12
C PRO A 127 -4.99 -3.46 -0.37
N LYS A 128 -5.90 -2.93 -1.18
CA LYS A 128 -5.77 -2.85 -2.65
C LYS A 128 -4.49 -2.14 -3.07
N TRP A 129 -4.16 -1.02 -2.45
CA TRP A 129 -2.92 -0.29 -2.76
C TRP A 129 -1.66 -1.13 -2.43
N ALA A 130 -1.72 -1.95 -1.37
CA ALA A 130 -0.59 -2.79 -0.96
C ALA A 130 -0.39 -3.91 -1.98
N TRP A 131 -1.47 -4.50 -2.48
CA TRP A 131 -1.46 -5.41 -3.61
C TRP A 131 -0.88 -4.75 -4.87
N GLU A 132 -1.46 -3.62 -5.31
CA GLU A 132 -1.05 -2.93 -6.53
C GLU A 132 0.43 -2.53 -6.49
N SER A 133 0.91 -2.00 -5.37
CA SER A 133 2.32 -1.66 -5.19
C SER A 133 3.21 -2.90 -5.28
N SER A 134 2.86 -3.97 -4.56
CA SER A 134 3.69 -5.18 -4.51
C SER A 134 3.71 -5.92 -5.85
N TYR A 135 2.58 -5.96 -6.56
CA TYR A 135 2.47 -6.55 -7.88
C TYR A 135 3.27 -5.76 -8.92
N LYS A 136 3.16 -4.42 -8.89
CA LYS A 136 3.97 -3.54 -9.75
C LYS A 136 5.46 -3.73 -9.51
N ASP A 137 5.88 -3.82 -8.25
CA ASP A 137 7.29 -4.07 -7.89
C ASP A 137 7.77 -5.44 -8.38
N ALA A 138 6.93 -6.48 -8.28
CA ALA A 138 7.25 -7.81 -8.79
C ALA A 138 7.47 -7.80 -10.31
N ILE A 139 6.61 -7.12 -11.08
CA ILE A 139 6.79 -6.94 -12.52
C ILE A 139 8.06 -6.13 -12.83
N SER A 140 8.30 -5.02 -12.12
CA SER A 140 9.48 -4.18 -12.34
C SER A 140 10.78 -4.99 -12.22
N ARG A 141 10.85 -5.91 -11.25
CA ARG A 141 12.02 -6.80 -11.10
C ARG A 141 12.21 -7.77 -12.27
N GLN A 142 11.12 -8.27 -12.88
CA GLN A 142 11.21 -9.11 -14.08
C GLN A 142 11.65 -8.27 -15.28
N LEU A 143 11.09 -7.08 -15.44
CA LEU A 143 11.49 -6.13 -16.47
C LEU A 143 12.96 -5.73 -16.35
N ASP A 144 13.45 -5.47 -15.15
CA ASP A 144 14.86 -5.17 -14.88
C ASP A 144 15.79 -6.33 -15.29
N PHE A 145 15.29 -7.57 -15.29
CA PHE A 145 16.03 -8.74 -15.74
C PHE A 145 15.99 -8.88 -17.26
N TRP A 146 14.79 -8.82 -17.88
CA TRP A 146 14.64 -9.05 -19.33
C TRP A 146 15.08 -7.87 -20.21
N ASN A 147 14.92 -6.64 -19.73
CA ASN A 147 15.31 -5.45 -20.51
C ASN A 147 16.82 -5.18 -20.50
N LYS A 148 17.64 -6.09 -19.96
CA LYS A 148 19.11 -5.96 -19.97
C LYS A 148 19.72 -6.15 -21.35
N ASP A 149 19.12 -6.97 -22.20
CA ASP A 149 19.82 -7.55 -23.35
C ASP A 149 19.42 -7.01 -24.73
N GLU A 150 18.26 -6.33 -24.91
CA GLU A 150 17.96 -5.37 -26.02
C GLU A 150 16.46 -5.10 -26.20
N GLU A 151 15.59 -6.08 -25.93
CA GLU A 151 14.14 -5.93 -26.09
C GLU A 151 13.53 -5.15 -24.92
N LYS A 152 12.68 -4.16 -25.22
CA LYS A 152 12.04 -3.31 -24.20
C LYS A 152 10.61 -3.76 -23.94
N TYR A 153 10.43 -4.45 -22.83
CA TYR A 153 9.13 -4.81 -22.27
C TYR A 153 8.65 -3.77 -21.26
N PHE A 154 7.34 -3.72 -21.06
CA PHE A 154 6.61 -2.77 -20.22
C PHE A 154 5.61 -3.49 -19.30
N HIS A 155 5.16 -2.81 -18.23
CA HIS A 155 4.17 -3.38 -17.30
C HIS A 155 2.88 -3.86 -17.98
N LYS A 156 2.44 -3.16 -19.02
CA LYS A 156 1.22 -3.49 -19.79
C LYS A 156 1.31 -4.82 -20.55
N ASP A 157 2.52 -5.34 -20.75
CA ASP A 157 2.74 -6.59 -21.47
C ASP A 157 2.46 -7.81 -20.57
N PHE A 158 2.24 -7.59 -19.28
CA PHE A 158 1.84 -8.59 -18.30
C PHE A 158 0.34 -8.52 -18.07
N LYS A 159 -0.36 -9.64 -18.28
CA LYS A 159 -1.76 -9.79 -17.93
C LYS A 159 -1.90 -10.75 -16.77
N LEU A 160 -2.47 -10.30 -15.65
CA LEU A 160 -2.75 -11.15 -14.50
C LEU A 160 -3.80 -12.21 -14.88
N LEU A 161 -3.50 -13.47 -14.61
CA LEU A 161 -4.40 -14.62 -14.79
C LEU A 161 -5.04 -15.06 -13.47
N SER A 162 -4.30 -14.97 -12.36
CA SER A 162 -4.86 -15.23 -11.03
C SER A 162 -5.99 -14.28 -10.69
N LYS A 163 -7.01 -14.80 -10.01
CA LYS A 163 -8.19 -14.02 -9.61
C LYS A 163 -7.83 -13.05 -8.48
N VAL A 164 -8.26 -11.80 -8.67
CA VAL A 164 -8.23 -10.74 -7.65
C VAL A 164 -9.62 -10.10 -7.65
N SER A 165 -10.29 -10.12 -6.50
CA SER A 165 -11.67 -9.63 -6.34
C SER A 165 -11.85 -8.77 -5.11
#